data_AF-A0AAV7EPS5-F1
#
_entry.id   AF-A0AAV7EPS5-F1
#
_cell.length_a   1.000
_cell.length_b   1.000
_cell.length_c   1.000
_cell.angle_alpha   90.00
_cell.angle_beta   90.00
_cell.angle_gamma   90.00
#
_symmetry.space_group_name_H-M   'P 1'
#
loop_
_entity.id
_entity.type
_entity.pdbx_description
1 polymer ?
#
loop_
_entity_poly.entity_id
_entity_poly.type
_entity_poly.pdbx_seq_one_letter_code
_entity_poly.pdbx_strand_id
1 'polypeptide(L)'
;MANYRVALIVRRSVEGNDFLVVRQTPPTSLPEKEYENYVDSDLWDLPSALLGQLGEGNSCTTVIDGADSASNKVDLQKLDIDSTLDQIFSLVGLKRSVDRSLAFWKCVEEPEFGPGPLIHTLFLVGMLKPDEQIRQEDSKWMSNQCGRGLLLNVKPGNDRIGPLVVTGLLTGKVGSRKWTMPCTLLDQEYPPHVTVIPMRSRTKEPFRTTNLIVIVADDFTASSENSSFSISGDALIMDPGCHTEFHSELMEIVASLPRKLLVFVTHHHYDHVDGLSAIQKINPEATLIAHENTMKRIRKDDWSLDHVRVSGGEEINIGDQRLSVIFAPGHTDGHMGLLHVSTNSLIVGDHCVGQGSALLDIRSGGNMKDYFQTTYKFMEMSPHVLIPMHGRVNLWPKRMLCGYLKHRRDREYSTLKAIESGAETLFDIIAISYADVDVRLWIPASSNVRLHVDYLAHQDKLPKDFSMQKFQRSCLLNFLSRWTWKYLKTGVFIKIPKLSAVKFLTAITLAGLATYFLPGWGLLPKKLGKFCDP
;
A
#
# COMPACT_ATOMS: atom_id res chain seq x y z
N MET A 1 -2.70 6.98 20.28
CA MET A 1 -2.07 6.08 21.27
C MET A 1 -1.30 5.04 20.48
N ALA A 2 -0.04 4.79 20.84
CA ALA A 2 0.76 3.77 20.19
C ALA A 2 0.30 2.37 20.63
N ASN A 3 0.33 1.40 19.72
CA ASN A 3 0.06 0.00 20.04
C ASN A 3 1.40 -0.72 20.24
N TYR A 4 1.45 -1.60 21.22
CA TYR A 4 2.62 -2.44 21.47
C TYR A 4 2.35 -3.88 21.05
N ARG A 5 3.36 -4.55 20.52
CA ARG A 5 3.36 -5.98 20.20
C ARG A 5 4.56 -6.62 20.86
N VAL A 6 4.39 -7.82 21.41
CA VAL A 6 5.51 -8.66 21.85
C VAL A 6 5.73 -9.75 20.81
N ALA A 7 6.97 -9.89 20.34
CA ALA A 7 7.42 -10.99 19.49
C ALA A 7 8.46 -11.81 20.25
N LEU A 8 8.24 -13.11 20.38
CA LEU A 8 9.09 -13.98 21.18
C LEU A 8 10.01 -14.82 20.28
N ILE A 9 11.31 -14.69 20.52
CA ILE A 9 12.35 -15.51 19.92
C ILE A 9 12.62 -16.67 20.88
N VAL A 10 12.09 -17.85 20.57
CA VAL A 10 12.35 -19.08 21.34
C VAL A 10 13.52 -19.83 20.74
N ARG A 11 14.57 -20.09 21.53
CA ARG A 11 15.76 -20.86 21.10
C ARG A 11 15.86 -22.21 21.82
N ARG A 12 16.47 -23.18 21.14
CA ARG A 12 16.70 -24.54 21.68
C ARG A 12 17.98 -24.64 22.53
N SER A 13 19.03 -23.92 22.15
CA SER A 13 20.29 -23.87 22.89
C SER A 13 20.90 -22.47 22.80
N VAL A 14 21.78 -22.14 23.75
CA VAL A 14 22.45 -20.82 23.82
C VAL A 14 23.34 -20.58 22.60
N GLU A 15 24.02 -21.64 22.14
CA GLU A 15 24.93 -21.62 20.98
C GLU A 15 24.21 -21.87 19.64
N GLY A 16 22.95 -22.33 19.68
CA GLY A 16 22.17 -22.66 18.50
C GLY A 16 21.62 -21.43 17.79
N ASN A 17 21.63 -21.48 16.46
CA ASN A 17 21.02 -20.46 15.59
C ASN A 17 19.56 -20.78 15.21
N ASP A 18 18.99 -21.81 15.83
CA ASP A 18 17.63 -22.27 15.55
C ASP A 18 16.63 -21.53 16.44
N PHE A 19 15.56 -21.07 15.82
CA PHE A 19 14.46 -20.37 16.46
C PHE A 19 13.12 -20.99 16.07
N LEU A 20 12.13 -20.80 16.92
CA LEU A 20 10.77 -21.26 16.67
C LEU A 20 10.02 -20.25 15.80
N VAL A 21 9.33 -20.76 14.78
CA VAL A 21 8.33 -20.01 14.00
C VAL A 21 6.98 -20.69 14.11
N VAL A 22 5.92 -19.90 14.00
CA VAL A 22 4.53 -20.37 13.98
C VAL A 22 3.86 -19.98 12.68
N ARG A 23 2.98 -20.87 12.19
CA ARG A 23 2.15 -20.63 11.02
C ARG A 23 1.19 -19.50 11.33
N GLN A 24 1.23 -18.45 10.54
CA GLN A 24 0.34 -17.31 10.68
C GLN A 24 -1.03 -17.66 10.11
N THR A 25 -2.08 -17.37 10.87
CA THR A 25 -3.44 -17.53 10.37
C THR A 25 -3.74 -16.38 9.41
N PRO A 26 -4.21 -16.67 8.20
CA PRO A 26 -4.64 -15.60 7.31
C PRO A 26 -5.85 -14.83 7.88
N PRO A 27 -6.06 -13.57 7.49
CA PRO A 27 -7.27 -12.82 7.82
C PRO A 27 -8.53 -13.58 7.36
N THR A 28 -9.65 -13.40 8.07
CA THR A 28 -10.89 -14.18 7.91
C THR A 28 -11.31 -14.40 6.45
N SER A 29 -11.81 -15.60 6.13
CA SER A 29 -12.11 -16.06 4.77
C SER A 29 -13.17 -15.23 4.05
N LEU A 30 -12.99 -15.04 2.74
CA LEU A 30 -14.02 -14.54 1.84
C LEU A 30 -14.99 -15.70 1.51
N PRO A 31 -16.31 -15.52 1.62
CA PRO A 31 -17.29 -16.61 1.57
C PRO A 31 -17.66 -17.11 0.16
N GLU A 32 -16.96 -16.68 -0.90
CA GLU A 32 -17.35 -17.00 -2.29
C GLU A 32 -16.49 -18.14 -2.88
N LYS A 33 -17.16 -19.21 -3.35
CA LYS A 33 -16.55 -20.43 -3.90
C LYS A 33 -15.57 -20.19 -5.04
N GLU A 34 -15.80 -19.18 -5.88
CA GLU A 34 -14.90 -18.85 -7.00
C GLU A 34 -13.51 -18.40 -6.52
N TYR A 35 -13.42 -17.84 -5.30
CA TYR A 35 -12.17 -17.34 -4.73
C TYR A 35 -11.47 -18.33 -3.78
N GLU A 36 -12.12 -19.44 -3.42
CA GLU A 36 -11.55 -20.47 -2.56
C GLU A 36 -10.30 -21.14 -3.18
N ASN A 37 -10.21 -21.18 -4.51
CA ASN A 37 -9.06 -21.74 -5.22
C ASN A 37 -7.80 -20.88 -5.10
N TYR A 38 -7.92 -19.61 -4.70
CA TYR A 38 -6.79 -18.70 -4.57
C TYR A 38 -6.26 -18.68 -3.14
N VAL A 39 -5.40 -19.64 -2.84
CA VAL A 39 -4.78 -19.80 -1.53
C VAL A 39 -3.37 -19.17 -1.51
N ASP A 40 -3.13 -18.27 -0.57
CA ASP A 40 -1.79 -17.77 -0.24
C ASP A 40 -0.97 -18.88 0.40
N SER A 41 0.31 -19.01 0.05
CA SER A 41 1.20 -19.98 0.70
C SER A 41 1.29 -19.75 2.20
N ASP A 42 1.61 -20.79 2.95
CA ASP A 42 1.83 -20.71 4.40
C ASP A 42 2.86 -19.60 4.72
N LEU A 43 2.50 -18.75 5.67
CA LEU A 43 3.37 -17.71 6.19
C LEU A 43 3.86 -18.13 7.57
N TRP A 44 5.17 -18.18 7.77
CA TRP A 44 5.79 -18.53 9.04
C TRP A 44 6.44 -17.28 9.64
N ASP A 45 6.12 -16.96 10.88
CA ASP A 45 6.72 -15.80 11.55
C ASP A 45 6.97 -16.09 13.03
N LEU A 46 7.63 -15.17 13.73
CA LEU A 46 7.82 -15.28 15.18
C LEU A 46 6.46 -15.28 15.89
N PRO A 47 6.28 -16.12 16.92
CA PRO A 47 5.07 -16.09 17.72
C PRO A 47 4.95 -14.71 18.41
N SER A 48 3.80 -14.06 18.23
CA SER A 48 3.60 -12.70 18.69
C SER A 48 2.14 -12.43 19.07
N ALA A 49 1.95 -11.44 19.94
CA ALA A 49 0.64 -10.97 20.36
C ALA A 49 0.66 -9.45 20.63
N LEU A 50 -0.51 -8.82 20.51
CA LEU A 50 -0.69 -7.42 20.90
C LEU A 50 -0.65 -7.31 22.42
N LEU A 51 0.05 -6.29 22.90
CA LEU A 51 0.27 -6.05 24.31
C LEU A 51 -0.88 -5.23 24.88
N GLY A 52 -1.57 -5.79 25.89
CA GLY A 52 -2.62 -5.11 26.63
C GLY A 52 -2.08 -4.05 27.61
N GLN A 53 -2.96 -3.17 28.07
CA GLN A 53 -2.66 -2.28 29.20
C GLN A 53 -2.95 -3.01 30.52
N LEU A 54 -2.12 -2.77 31.55
CA LEU A 54 -2.42 -3.25 32.90
C LEU A 54 -3.65 -2.51 33.46
N GLY A 55 -4.58 -3.26 34.05
CA GLY A 55 -5.67 -2.70 34.85
C GLY A 55 -5.15 -2.12 36.16
N GLU A 56 -5.88 -1.15 36.74
CA GLU A 56 -5.53 -0.54 38.02
C GLU A 56 -5.35 -1.61 39.12
N GLY A 57 -4.17 -1.65 39.75
CA GLY A 57 -3.86 -2.57 40.85
C GLY A 57 -3.13 -3.86 40.47
N ASN A 58 -2.90 -4.13 39.19
CA ASN A 58 -2.12 -5.29 38.73
C ASN A 58 -0.64 -4.92 38.52
N SER A 59 0.27 -5.78 38.99
CA SER A 59 1.71 -5.67 38.75
C SER A 59 2.20 -6.86 37.92
N CYS A 60 3.04 -6.60 36.92
CA CYS A 60 3.71 -7.66 36.15
C CYS A 60 4.60 -8.50 37.07
N THR A 61 4.47 -9.82 36.99
CA THR A 61 5.30 -10.77 37.77
C THR A 61 6.52 -11.26 37.01
N THR A 62 6.53 -11.11 35.68
CA THR A 62 7.64 -11.54 34.83
C THR A 62 8.82 -10.59 34.93
N VAL A 63 9.96 -11.10 35.37
CA VAL A 63 11.24 -10.38 35.32
C VAL A 63 11.84 -10.53 33.93
N ILE A 64 12.03 -9.41 33.23
CA ILE A 64 12.73 -9.36 31.94
C ILE A 64 14.15 -8.86 32.20
N ASP A 65 15.14 -9.71 31.90
CA ASP A 65 16.54 -9.29 31.95
C ASP A 65 16.82 -8.23 30.89
N GLY A 66 17.54 -7.16 31.27
CA GLY A 66 17.82 -6.02 30.40
C GLY A 66 16.64 -5.07 30.16
N ALA A 67 15.56 -5.15 30.94
CA ALA A 67 14.40 -4.25 30.84
C ALA A 67 14.76 -2.75 30.88
N ASP A 68 15.82 -2.37 31.61
CA ASP A 68 16.32 -0.99 31.66
C ASP A 68 16.70 -0.45 30.27
N SER A 69 17.18 -1.31 29.37
CA SER A 69 17.49 -0.91 27.98
C SER A 69 16.23 -0.56 27.17
N ALA A 70 15.07 -1.06 27.57
CA ALA A 70 13.77 -0.73 26.96
C ALA A 70 13.14 0.52 27.57
N SER A 71 13.47 0.85 28.83
CA SER A 71 12.82 1.90 29.63
C SER A 71 12.84 3.30 29.00
N ASN A 72 13.88 3.62 28.22
CA ASN A 72 13.99 4.88 27.49
C ASN A 72 12.99 5.02 26.34
N LYS A 73 12.38 3.91 25.90
CA LYS A 73 11.42 3.88 24.77
C LYS A 73 10.04 3.39 25.17
N VAL A 74 9.93 2.51 26.17
CA VAL A 74 8.69 1.87 26.60
C VAL A 74 8.67 1.70 28.12
N ASP A 75 7.62 2.20 28.76
CA ASP A 75 7.37 1.96 30.19
C ASP A 75 6.73 0.57 30.38
N LEU A 76 7.58 -0.45 30.53
CA LEU A 76 7.18 -1.84 30.68
C LEU A 76 6.32 -2.09 31.94
N GLN A 77 6.36 -1.20 32.95
CA GLN A 77 5.60 -1.37 34.20
C GLN A 77 4.10 -1.12 34.03
N LYS A 78 3.68 -0.48 32.93
CA LYS A 78 2.26 -0.18 32.64
C LYS A 78 1.61 -1.16 31.66
N LEU A 79 2.34 -2.19 31.24
CA LEU A 79 1.95 -3.10 30.16
C LEU A 79 1.72 -4.52 30.69
N ASP A 80 0.66 -5.18 30.19
CA ASP A 80 0.29 -6.53 30.61
C ASP A 80 1.08 -7.59 29.81
N ILE A 81 2.37 -7.64 30.13
CA ILE A 81 3.32 -8.58 29.53
C ILE A 81 2.93 -10.02 29.84
N ASP A 82 2.43 -10.26 31.05
CA ASP A 82 2.06 -11.56 31.58
C ASP A 82 0.97 -12.23 30.72
N SER A 83 -0.17 -11.56 30.55
CA SER A 83 -1.27 -12.05 29.69
C SER A 83 -0.84 -12.21 28.23
N THR A 84 0.02 -11.32 27.76
CA THR A 84 0.52 -11.35 26.37
C THR A 84 1.44 -12.54 26.14
N LEU A 85 2.32 -12.85 27.09
CA LEU A 85 3.16 -14.04 27.06
C LEU A 85 2.31 -15.32 27.17
N ASP A 86 1.26 -15.33 27.99
CA ASP A 86 0.34 -16.47 28.08
C ASP A 86 -0.35 -16.75 26.74
N GLN A 87 -0.77 -15.71 26.01
CA GLN A 87 -1.29 -15.85 24.65
C GLN A 87 -0.23 -16.43 23.70
N ILE A 88 0.99 -15.88 23.71
CA ILE A 88 2.10 -16.35 22.87
C ILE A 88 2.44 -17.81 23.16
N PHE A 89 2.54 -18.19 24.44
CA PHE A 89 2.83 -19.57 24.84
C PHE A 89 1.70 -20.53 24.47
N SER A 90 0.44 -20.09 24.58
CA SER A 90 -0.70 -20.88 24.11
C SER A 90 -0.62 -21.16 22.60
N LEU A 91 -0.17 -20.21 21.78
CA LEU A 91 -0.01 -20.41 20.32
C LEU A 91 0.99 -21.53 20.00
N VAL A 92 2.03 -21.69 20.81
CA VAL A 92 3.06 -22.73 20.62
C VAL A 92 2.81 -23.99 21.46
N GLY A 93 1.71 -24.03 22.20
CA GLY A 93 1.36 -25.16 23.08
C GLY A 93 2.27 -25.30 24.31
N LEU A 94 2.92 -24.22 24.73
CA LEU A 94 3.77 -24.18 25.92
C LEU A 94 2.99 -23.71 27.15
N LYS A 95 3.33 -24.24 28.32
CA LYS A 95 2.82 -23.73 29.61
C LYS A 95 3.78 -22.69 30.17
N ARG A 96 3.27 -21.58 30.69
CA ARG A 96 4.10 -20.58 31.37
C ARG A 96 4.73 -21.21 32.62
N SER A 97 6.06 -21.18 32.69
CA SER A 97 6.84 -21.61 33.86
C SER A 97 7.41 -20.36 34.53
N VAL A 98 7.25 -20.24 35.85
CA VAL A 98 7.76 -19.13 36.68
C VAL A 98 9.29 -18.96 36.55
N ASP A 99 10.00 -20.03 36.20
CA ASP A 99 11.46 -20.09 36.10
C ASP A 99 11.96 -20.03 34.63
N ARG A 100 11.25 -19.30 33.75
CA ARG A 100 11.73 -19.03 32.38
C ARG A 100 12.42 -17.68 32.35
N SER A 101 13.75 -17.69 32.22
CA SER A 101 14.53 -16.47 31.97
C SER A 101 14.17 -15.88 30.60
N LEU A 102 13.58 -14.69 30.59
CA LEU A 102 13.32 -13.91 29.39
C LEU A 102 14.26 -12.70 29.38
N ALA A 103 14.89 -12.45 28.24
CA ALA A 103 15.77 -11.30 28.06
C ALA A 103 15.20 -10.36 27.00
N PHE A 104 15.35 -9.06 27.23
CA PHE A 104 15.06 -8.03 26.24
C PHE A 104 16.08 -8.13 25.09
N TRP A 105 15.59 -8.18 23.85
CA TRP A 105 16.44 -8.22 22.66
C TRP A 105 16.56 -6.85 22.01
N LYS A 106 15.43 -6.29 21.57
CA LYS A 106 15.34 -4.93 21.01
C LYS A 106 13.89 -4.47 20.92
N CYS A 107 13.72 -3.16 20.73
CA CYS A 107 12.45 -2.54 20.39
C CYS A 107 12.56 -1.90 19.01
N VAL A 108 11.64 -2.24 18.11
CA VAL A 108 11.55 -1.64 16.78
C VAL A 108 10.24 -0.85 16.68
N GLU A 109 10.35 0.40 16.25
CA GLU A 109 9.23 1.26 15.96
C GLU A 109 8.88 1.12 14.47
N GLU A 110 7.60 0.86 14.18
CA GLU A 110 7.10 0.78 12.82
C GLU A 110 6.91 2.19 12.23
N PRO A 111 7.26 2.42 10.96
CA PRO A 111 6.95 3.66 10.26
C PRO A 111 5.45 4.02 10.22
N GLU A 112 5.14 5.31 9.99
CA GLU A 112 3.75 5.83 9.90
C GLU A 112 3.07 5.47 8.56
N PHE A 113 2.79 4.19 8.35
CA PHE A 113 2.07 3.71 7.17
C PHE A 113 0.59 4.12 7.15
N GLY A 114 0.03 4.42 8.33
CA GLY A 114 -1.37 4.83 8.50
C GLY A 114 -2.41 3.79 8.04
N PRO A 115 -3.71 4.12 8.19
CA PRO A 115 -4.25 5.11 9.12
C PRO A 115 -4.32 4.58 10.57
N GLY A 116 -4.01 3.30 10.79
CA GLY A 116 -3.95 2.71 12.12
C GLY A 116 -2.83 3.32 12.98
N PRO A 117 -2.87 3.12 14.32
CA PRO A 117 -1.82 3.61 15.21
C PRO A 117 -0.46 3.01 14.87
N LEU A 118 0.60 3.71 15.26
CA LEU A 118 1.97 3.20 15.22
C LEU A 118 2.10 1.93 16.06
N ILE A 119 2.88 0.98 15.57
CA ILE A 119 3.15 -0.28 16.26
C ILE A 119 4.60 -0.27 16.73
N HIS A 120 4.82 -0.46 18.02
CA HIS A 120 6.13 -0.76 18.57
C HIS A 120 6.21 -2.26 18.86
N THR A 121 7.20 -2.92 18.28
CA THR A 121 7.43 -4.34 18.51
C THR A 121 8.59 -4.54 19.48
N LEU A 122 8.26 -5.12 20.63
CA LEU A 122 9.21 -5.60 21.63
C LEU A 122 9.63 -7.02 21.29
N PHE A 123 10.91 -7.20 20.99
CA PHE A 123 11.49 -8.52 20.80
C PHE A 123 12.03 -9.02 22.14
N LEU A 124 11.55 -10.18 22.57
CA LEU A 124 12.05 -10.88 23.74
C LEU A 124 12.69 -12.20 23.31
N VAL A 125 13.73 -12.62 24.01
CA VAL A 125 14.40 -13.91 23.78
C VAL A 125 14.19 -14.81 24.99
N GLY A 126 13.81 -16.05 24.72
CA GLY A 126 13.63 -17.08 25.72
C GLY A 126 14.23 -18.42 25.29
N MET A 127 14.63 -19.22 26.28
CA MET A 127 15.13 -20.57 26.07
C MET A 127 14.02 -21.60 26.30
N LEU A 128 13.89 -22.58 25.40
CA LEU A 128 13.02 -23.72 25.64
C LEU A 128 13.66 -24.64 26.69
N LYS A 129 12.86 -25.09 27.67
CA LYS A 129 13.34 -26.06 28.67
C LYS A 129 13.46 -27.46 28.06
N PRO A 130 14.43 -28.29 28.48
CA PRO A 130 14.69 -29.61 27.87
C PRO A 130 13.51 -30.60 27.91
N ASP A 131 12.60 -30.44 28.86
CA ASP A 131 11.43 -31.29 29.13
C ASP A 131 10.16 -30.85 28.39
N GLU A 132 10.18 -29.68 27.75
CA GLU A 132 9.02 -29.11 27.08
C GLU A 132 8.95 -29.53 25.61
N GLN A 133 7.77 -29.97 25.19
CA GLN A 133 7.47 -30.30 23.80
C GLN A 133 6.53 -29.27 23.20
N ILE A 134 6.81 -28.87 21.97
CA ILE A 134 6.02 -27.91 21.21
C ILE A 134 5.06 -28.69 20.31
N ARG A 135 3.83 -28.18 20.13
CA ARG A 135 2.86 -28.73 19.16
C ARG A 135 3.36 -28.51 17.73
N GLN A 136 3.63 -29.59 17.00
CA GLN A 136 4.30 -29.53 15.69
C GLN A 136 3.41 -29.12 14.50
N GLU A 137 2.07 -29.22 14.59
CA GLU A 137 1.22 -29.02 13.41
C GLU A 137 1.26 -27.58 12.85
N ASP A 138 1.39 -26.58 13.75
CA ASP A 138 1.42 -25.14 13.42
C ASP A 138 2.70 -24.43 13.86
N SER A 139 3.73 -25.18 14.24
CA SER A 139 5.02 -24.60 14.60
C SER A 139 6.18 -25.47 14.14
N LYS A 140 7.29 -24.83 13.79
CA LYS A 140 8.51 -25.54 13.39
C LYS A 140 9.76 -24.80 13.81
N TRP A 141 10.83 -25.57 13.97
CA TRP A 141 12.16 -25.03 14.17
C TRP A 141 12.75 -24.59 12.83
N MET A 142 13.38 -23.42 12.84
CA MET A 142 14.00 -22.84 11.66
C MET A 142 15.37 -22.31 12.03
N SER A 143 16.36 -22.65 11.21
CA SER A 143 17.70 -22.06 11.31
C SER A 143 17.76 -20.72 10.56
N ASN A 144 18.68 -19.85 10.95
CA ASN A 144 18.96 -18.61 10.21
C ASN A 144 19.24 -18.86 8.71
N GLN A 145 19.94 -19.94 8.37
CA GLN A 145 20.24 -20.29 6.97
C GLN A 145 18.97 -20.69 6.20
N CYS A 146 18.10 -21.51 6.82
CA CYS A 146 16.83 -21.89 6.22
C CYS A 146 15.93 -20.67 6.00
N GLY A 147 15.80 -19.79 7.01
CA GLY A 147 15.02 -18.56 6.90
C GLY A 147 15.51 -17.64 5.79
N ARG A 148 16.84 -17.49 5.64
CA ARG A 148 17.43 -16.73 4.52
C ARG A 148 17.17 -17.38 3.16
N GLY A 149 17.21 -18.71 3.08
CA GLY A 149 16.89 -19.44 1.86
C GLY A 149 15.46 -19.18 1.39
N LEU A 150 14.49 -19.12 2.32
CA LEU A 150 13.09 -18.81 2.01
C LEU A 150 12.86 -17.36 1.56
N LEU A 151 13.77 -16.44 1.91
CA LEU A 151 13.71 -15.03 1.50
C LEU A 151 14.35 -14.77 0.14
N LEU A 152 15.46 -15.45 -0.16
CA LEU A 152 16.29 -15.16 -1.33
C LEU A 152 16.00 -16.09 -2.52
N ASN A 153 15.54 -17.32 -2.26
CA ASN A 153 15.23 -18.31 -3.30
C ASN A 153 13.73 -18.54 -3.38
N VAL A 154 12.98 -17.46 -3.59
CA VAL A 154 11.52 -17.49 -3.60
C VAL A 154 11.01 -18.25 -4.82
N LYS A 155 10.10 -19.22 -4.57
CA LYS A 155 9.34 -19.91 -5.62
C LYS A 155 7.85 -19.80 -5.32
N PRO A 156 7.00 -19.54 -6.34
CA PRO A 156 5.55 -19.54 -6.15
C PRO A 156 5.06 -20.84 -5.50
N GLY A 157 4.20 -20.71 -4.49
CA GLY A 157 3.62 -21.86 -3.77
C GLY A 157 4.48 -22.42 -2.62
N ASN A 158 5.71 -21.95 -2.44
CA ASN A 158 6.52 -22.32 -1.28
C ASN A 158 6.10 -21.54 -0.03
N ASP A 159 6.47 -22.09 1.13
CA ASP A 159 6.43 -21.40 2.42
C ASP A 159 7.09 -20.03 2.35
N ARG A 160 6.47 -19.08 3.05
CA ARG A 160 6.89 -17.69 3.17
C ARG A 160 7.35 -17.42 4.59
N ILE A 161 8.19 -16.40 4.76
CA ILE A 161 8.63 -15.97 6.08
C ILE A 161 8.21 -14.53 6.33
N GLY A 162 7.66 -14.28 7.52
CA GLY A 162 7.09 -12.99 7.89
C GLY A 162 8.13 -11.94 8.31
N PRO A 163 7.69 -10.69 8.42
CA PRO A 163 8.56 -9.57 8.72
C PRO A 163 9.13 -9.60 10.14
N LEU A 164 8.49 -10.24 11.13
CA LEU A 164 9.05 -10.25 12.49
C LEU A 164 10.34 -11.08 12.57
N VAL A 165 10.44 -12.19 11.82
CA VAL A 165 11.71 -12.92 11.68
C VAL A 165 12.76 -12.03 11.02
N VAL A 166 12.41 -11.34 9.94
CA VAL A 166 13.35 -10.46 9.22
C VAL A 166 13.84 -9.36 10.14
N THR A 167 12.92 -8.54 10.64
CA THR A 167 13.17 -7.40 11.51
C THR A 167 13.79 -7.82 12.84
N GLY A 168 13.45 -8.97 13.40
CA GLY A 168 13.93 -9.44 14.71
C GLY A 168 15.32 -10.06 14.67
N LEU A 169 15.58 -10.92 13.67
CA LEU A 169 16.72 -11.84 13.65
C LEU A 169 17.65 -11.66 12.45
N LEU A 170 17.12 -11.29 11.29
CA LEU A 170 17.88 -11.34 10.03
C LEU A 170 18.37 -9.97 9.54
N THR A 171 17.83 -8.87 10.07
CA THR A 171 18.33 -7.51 9.85
C THR A 171 19.82 -7.40 10.20
N GLY A 172 20.63 -6.89 9.26
CA GLY A 172 22.08 -6.71 9.41
C GLY A 172 22.94 -7.89 8.95
N LYS A 173 22.35 -9.04 8.60
CA LYS A 173 23.08 -10.18 8.01
C LYS A 173 22.63 -10.52 6.59
N VAL A 174 21.48 -10.04 6.14
CA VAL A 174 20.98 -10.10 4.76
C VAL A 174 21.30 -8.75 4.11
N GLY A 175 22.48 -8.64 3.48
CA GLY A 175 22.98 -7.38 2.88
C GLY A 175 23.31 -6.30 3.93
N SER A 176 24.56 -5.86 4.04
CA SER A 176 24.83 -4.61 4.76
C SER A 176 24.31 -3.48 3.87
N ARG A 177 23.24 -2.81 4.27
CA ARG A 177 22.73 -1.61 3.59
C ARG A 177 23.91 -0.67 3.30
N LYS A 178 24.32 -0.55 2.02
CA LYS A 178 25.50 0.22 1.60
C LYS A 178 25.29 1.74 1.63
N TRP A 179 24.11 2.18 2.05
CA TRP A 179 23.68 3.57 2.07
C TRP A 179 23.06 3.91 3.42
N THR A 180 23.22 5.15 3.85
CA THR A 180 22.77 5.63 5.17
C THR A 180 21.52 6.47 5.05
N MET A 181 20.48 6.11 5.81
CA MET A 181 19.27 6.91 5.90
C MET A 181 19.44 8.11 6.84
N PRO A 182 18.76 9.24 6.59
CA PRO A 182 18.64 10.31 7.57
C PRO A 182 18.04 9.75 8.86
N CYS A 183 18.64 10.12 10.00
CA CYS A 183 18.24 9.60 11.31
C CYS A 183 16.80 9.97 11.74
N THR A 184 16.16 10.89 11.03
CA THR A 184 14.80 11.40 11.31
C THR A 184 13.70 10.56 10.67
N LEU A 185 14.03 9.71 9.69
CA LEU A 185 13.06 8.91 8.97
C LEU A 185 13.04 7.47 9.48
N LEU A 186 11.83 6.95 9.64
CA LEU A 186 11.61 5.53 9.89
C LEU A 186 11.31 4.85 8.56
N ASP A 187 11.95 3.71 8.33
CA ASP A 187 11.75 2.88 7.17
C ASP A 187 11.50 1.42 7.56
N GLN A 188 10.95 0.66 6.63
CA GLN A 188 10.81 -0.78 6.74
C GLN A 188 11.41 -1.45 5.51
N GLU A 189 12.47 -2.22 5.70
CA GLU A 189 12.96 -3.14 4.67
C GLU A 189 12.25 -4.49 4.80
N TYR A 190 11.22 -4.69 3.99
CA TYR A 190 10.59 -5.99 3.80
C TYR A 190 9.74 -5.98 2.52
N PRO A 191 9.98 -6.91 1.58
CA PRO A 191 10.98 -7.99 1.61
C PRO A 191 12.43 -7.46 1.52
N PRO A 192 13.47 -8.32 1.67
CA PRO A 192 14.86 -7.90 1.55
C PRO A 192 15.14 -7.13 0.25
N HIS A 193 16.01 -6.14 0.33
CA HIS A 193 16.38 -5.19 -0.75
C HIS A 193 15.27 -4.22 -1.18
N VAL A 194 14.07 -4.32 -0.62
CA VAL A 194 12.96 -3.39 -0.87
C VAL A 194 12.71 -2.59 0.39
N THR A 195 13.22 -1.36 0.40
CA THR A 195 12.96 -0.39 1.47
C THR A 195 11.67 0.36 1.19
N VAL A 196 10.80 0.42 2.19
CA VAL A 196 9.54 1.19 2.16
C VAL A 196 9.63 2.34 3.16
N ILE A 197 9.48 3.58 2.69
CA ILE A 197 9.56 4.80 3.50
C ILE A 197 8.25 5.58 3.34
N PRO A 198 7.36 5.64 4.34
CA PRO A 198 6.14 6.43 4.24
C PRO A 198 6.47 7.93 4.32
N MET A 199 6.36 8.62 3.19
CA MET A 199 6.58 10.06 3.07
C MET A 199 5.26 10.79 3.17
N ARG A 200 5.19 11.85 3.99
CA ARG A 200 3.97 12.68 4.05
C ARG A 200 3.70 13.35 2.72
N SER A 201 2.50 13.18 2.20
CA SER A 201 2.14 13.51 0.82
C SER A 201 0.71 14.06 0.71
N ARG A 202 0.39 14.63 -0.46
CA ARG A 202 -0.95 15.14 -0.80
C ARG A 202 -1.98 14.04 -1.10
N THR A 203 -1.90 12.93 -0.37
CA THR A 203 -2.83 11.81 -0.50
C THR A 203 -4.20 12.11 0.15
N LYS A 204 -5.16 11.23 -0.06
CA LYS A 204 -6.52 11.36 0.51
C LYS A 204 -6.64 10.58 1.81
N GLU A 205 -7.48 11.12 2.69
CA GLU A 205 -7.93 10.41 3.90
C GLU A 205 -8.47 9.00 3.53
N PRO A 206 -8.16 7.96 4.32
CA PRO A 206 -7.61 8.05 5.68
C PRO A 206 -6.07 8.12 5.75
N PHE A 207 -5.37 8.05 4.61
CA PHE A 207 -3.91 8.06 4.59
C PHE A 207 -3.36 9.49 4.69
N ARG A 208 -2.12 9.57 5.17
CA ARG A 208 -1.35 10.82 5.28
C ARG A 208 0.00 10.74 4.58
N THR A 209 0.32 9.55 4.07
CA THR A 209 1.62 9.21 3.52
C THR A 209 1.47 8.42 2.23
N THR A 210 2.42 8.62 1.33
CA THR A 210 2.70 7.75 0.18
C THR A 210 4.00 7.02 0.46
N ASN A 211 4.04 5.71 0.23
CA ASN A 211 5.23 4.91 0.40
C ASN A 211 6.21 5.18 -0.74
N LEU A 212 7.33 5.83 -0.41
CA LEU A 212 8.51 5.88 -1.25
C LEU A 212 9.18 4.50 -1.21
N ILE A 213 9.40 3.88 -2.37
CA ILE A 213 10.18 2.64 -2.45
C ILE A 213 11.60 2.95 -2.86
N VAL A 214 12.56 2.35 -2.16
CA VAL A 214 13.99 2.46 -2.48
C VAL A 214 14.60 1.06 -2.63
N ILE A 215 15.26 0.84 -3.76
CA ILE A 215 16.00 -0.39 -4.08
C ILE A 215 17.41 0.03 -4.46
N VAL A 216 18.42 -0.60 -3.87
CA VAL A 216 19.83 -0.27 -4.08
C VAL A 216 20.58 -1.56 -4.36
N ALA A 217 21.48 -1.52 -5.35
CA ALA A 217 22.32 -2.67 -5.68
C ALA A 217 23.26 -3.01 -4.53
N ASP A 218 23.40 -4.30 -4.23
CA ASP A 218 24.46 -4.78 -3.36
C ASP A 218 25.78 -4.88 -4.11
N ASP A 219 25.75 -5.20 -5.40
CA ASP A 219 26.92 -5.23 -6.28
C ASP A 219 26.67 -4.43 -7.58
N PHE A 220 27.40 -3.32 -7.72
CA PHE A 220 27.32 -2.44 -8.89
C PHE A 220 27.99 -3.06 -10.14
N THR A 221 28.86 -4.05 -9.96
CA THR A 221 29.62 -4.69 -11.05
C THR A 221 28.87 -5.81 -11.76
N ALA A 222 27.82 -6.35 -11.12
CA ALA A 222 26.92 -7.36 -11.68
C ALA A 222 26.15 -6.90 -12.93
N SER A 223 26.15 -5.59 -13.20
CA SER A 223 25.53 -4.98 -14.38
C SER A 223 26.22 -5.32 -15.72
N SER A 224 27.41 -5.95 -15.70
CA SER A 224 28.29 -6.03 -16.87
C SER A 224 28.23 -7.31 -17.72
N GLU A 225 27.55 -8.38 -17.30
CA GLU A 225 27.61 -9.67 -18.01
C GLU A 225 26.35 -10.05 -18.83
N ASN A 226 25.22 -9.35 -18.67
CA ASN A 226 24.00 -9.64 -19.43
C ASN A 226 23.57 -8.44 -20.29
N SER A 227 23.94 -8.47 -21.57
CA SER A 227 23.58 -7.48 -22.61
C SER A 227 22.09 -7.48 -23.02
N SER A 228 21.21 -8.17 -22.26
CA SER A 228 19.80 -8.35 -22.59
C SER A 228 18.84 -7.32 -21.98
N PHE A 229 19.32 -6.43 -21.11
CA PHE A 229 18.46 -5.50 -20.37
C PHE A 229 18.52 -4.08 -20.95
N SER A 230 17.36 -3.53 -21.32
CA SER A 230 17.27 -2.20 -21.94
C SER A 230 17.33 -1.05 -20.94
N ILE A 231 17.18 -1.32 -19.64
CA ILE A 231 17.15 -0.31 -18.57
C ILE A 231 18.01 -0.80 -17.40
N SER A 232 19.03 -0.03 -17.02
CA SER A 232 19.91 -0.35 -15.89
C SER A 232 20.27 0.88 -15.05
N GLY A 233 20.41 0.68 -13.75
CA GLY A 233 20.86 1.68 -12.78
C GLY A 233 21.56 1.04 -11.60
N ASP A 234 22.02 1.88 -10.67
CA ASP A 234 22.68 1.46 -9.43
C ASP A 234 21.74 1.58 -8.21
N ALA A 235 20.70 2.41 -8.34
CA ALA A 235 19.59 2.52 -7.42
C ALA A 235 18.29 2.89 -8.14
N LEU A 236 17.16 2.56 -7.52
CA LEU A 236 15.83 2.94 -7.95
C LEU A 236 15.06 3.58 -6.79
N ILE A 237 14.46 4.73 -7.05
CA ILE A 237 13.42 5.34 -6.23
C ILE A 237 12.09 5.24 -6.96
N MET A 238 11.02 4.86 -6.27
CA MET A 238 9.66 4.78 -6.83
C MET A 238 8.70 5.71 -6.11
N ASP A 239 7.91 6.47 -6.87
CA ASP A 239 6.87 7.39 -6.38
C ASP A 239 7.37 8.39 -5.33
N PRO A 240 8.27 9.32 -5.70
CA PRO A 240 8.83 10.34 -4.79
C PRO A 240 7.85 11.44 -4.36
N GLY A 241 6.54 11.20 -4.43
CA GLY A 241 5.53 12.18 -4.06
C GLY A 241 5.53 12.45 -2.56
N CYS A 242 5.81 13.69 -2.21
CA CYS A 242 5.78 14.18 -0.84
C CYS A 242 5.42 15.66 -0.84
N HIS A 243 4.97 16.18 0.30
CA HIS A 243 4.74 17.61 0.41
C HIS A 243 6.05 18.39 0.30
N THR A 244 5.97 19.64 -0.15
CA THR A 244 7.14 20.51 -0.35
C THR A 244 7.95 20.70 0.93
N GLU A 245 7.32 20.71 2.11
CA GLU A 245 8.03 20.76 3.39
C GLU A 245 8.94 19.55 3.67
N PHE A 246 8.72 18.40 3.01
CA PHE A 246 9.53 17.19 3.13
C PHE A 246 10.52 17.01 1.97
N HIS A 247 10.63 17.99 1.06
CA HIS A 247 11.62 17.92 -0.04
C HIS A 247 13.06 17.85 0.46
N SER A 248 13.40 18.48 1.60
CA SER A 248 14.75 18.39 2.17
C SER A 248 15.09 16.96 2.56
N GLU A 249 14.16 16.27 3.23
CA GLU A 249 14.32 14.85 3.61
C GLU A 249 14.48 13.98 2.36
N LEU A 250 13.62 14.17 1.35
CA LEU A 250 13.75 13.46 0.07
C LEU A 250 15.11 13.72 -0.60
N MET A 251 15.60 14.97 -0.61
CA MET A 251 16.90 15.30 -1.18
C MET A 251 18.05 14.65 -0.40
N GLU A 252 17.96 14.50 0.92
CA GLU A 252 18.95 13.78 1.73
C GLU A 252 18.95 12.28 1.40
N ILE A 253 17.78 11.65 1.22
CA ILE A 253 17.66 10.28 0.72
C ILE A 253 18.40 10.17 -0.62
N VAL A 254 18.05 11.01 -1.60
CA VAL A 254 18.61 10.96 -2.95
C VAL A 254 20.12 11.19 -2.93
N ALA A 255 20.61 12.12 -2.12
CA ALA A 255 22.04 12.42 -2.00
C ALA A 255 22.85 11.26 -1.40
N SER A 256 22.21 10.38 -0.62
CA SER A 256 22.82 9.18 -0.06
C SER A 256 22.83 7.97 -1.02
N LEU A 257 22.14 8.07 -2.16
CA LEU A 257 22.07 7.02 -3.17
C LEU A 257 23.15 7.18 -4.27
N PRO A 258 23.50 6.09 -4.97
CA PRO A 258 24.30 6.14 -6.18
C PRO A 258 23.79 7.15 -7.22
N ARG A 259 24.72 7.78 -7.94
CA ARG A 259 24.42 8.81 -8.96
C ARG A 259 23.56 8.29 -10.11
N LYS A 260 23.84 7.07 -10.59
CA LYS A 260 23.08 6.39 -11.65
C LYS A 260 21.72 5.91 -11.11
N LEU A 261 20.85 6.88 -10.84
CA LEU A 261 19.55 6.71 -10.19
C LEU A 261 18.45 6.60 -11.24
N LEU A 262 17.66 5.55 -11.13
CA LEU A 262 16.38 5.44 -11.84
C LEU A 262 15.26 5.94 -10.93
N VAL A 263 14.39 6.78 -11.48
CA VAL A 263 13.18 7.25 -10.80
C VAL A 263 12.00 6.62 -11.50
N PHE A 264 11.29 5.70 -10.86
CA PHE A 264 10.11 5.08 -11.41
C PHE A 264 8.86 5.76 -10.86
N VAL A 265 7.87 6.02 -11.71
CA VAL A 265 6.58 6.54 -11.24
C VAL A 265 5.45 5.63 -11.72
N THR A 266 4.62 5.18 -10.79
CA THR A 266 3.44 4.34 -11.06
C THR A 266 2.44 5.06 -11.93
N HIS A 267 2.11 6.31 -11.57
CA HIS A 267 1.16 7.17 -12.27
C HIS A 267 1.31 8.65 -11.87
N HIS A 268 0.59 9.53 -12.56
CA HIS A 268 0.82 10.98 -12.53
C HIS A 268 0.13 11.73 -11.38
N HIS A 269 -0.54 11.06 -10.44
CA HIS A 269 -1.20 11.77 -9.34
C HIS A 269 -0.16 12.45 -8.44
N TYR A 270 -0.55 13.60 -7.89
CA TYR A 270 0.37 14.52 -7.22
C TYR A 270 1.18 13.85 -6.10
N ASP A 271 0.54 13.05 -5.30
CA ASP A 271 1.14 12.30 -4.19
C ASP A 271 2.11 11.20 -4.62
N HIS A 272 2.38 11.04 -5.91
CA HIS A 272 3.43 10.17 -6.48
C HIS A 272 4.52 10.96 -7.22
N VAL A 273 4.21 12.17 -7.74
CA VAL A 273 5.12 12.95 -8.60
C VAL A 273 5.71 14.21 -7.98
N ASP A 274 5.17 14.71 -6.87
CA ASP A 274 5.51 16.05 -6.38
C ASP A 274 7.00 16.25 -6.03
N GLY A 275 7.68 15.19 -5.59
CA GLY A 275 9.11 15.26 -5.27
C GLY A 275 10.03 15.14 -6.49
N LEU A 276 9.52 14.92 -7.71
CA LEU A 276 10.35 14.85 -8.93
C LEU A 276 11.21 16.11 -9.11
N SER A 277 10.63 17.28 -8.83
CA SER A 277 11.32 18.56 -8.93
C SER A 277 12.51 18.68 -7.98
N ALA A 278 12.43 18.04 -6.80
CA ALA A 278 13.52 18.00 -5.83
C ALA A 278 14.63 17.04 -6.27
N ILE A 279 14.26 15.88 -6.82
CA ILE A 279 15.21 14.89 -7.34
C ILE A 279 16.01 15.47 -8.51
N GLN A 280 15.35 16.05 -9.51
CA GLN A 280 16.05 16.57 -10.70
C GLN A 280 17.07 17.67 -10.33
N LYS A 281 16.81 18.42 -9.25
CA LYS A 281 17.68 19.51 -8.78
C LYS A 281 18.97 18.98 -8.16
N ILE A 282 18.90 17.89 -7.39
CA ILE A 282 20.06 17.35 -6.64
C ILE A 282 20.81 16.27 -7.44
N ASN A 283 20.11 15.56 -8.33
CA ASN A 283 20.68 14.54 -9.20
C ASN A 283 20.31 14.75 -10.68
N PRO A 284 21.10 15.54 -11.43
CA PRO A 284 20.85 15.82 -12.85
C PRO A 284 21.12 14.62 -13.78
N GLU A 285 21.69 13.52 -13.27
CA GLU A 285 21.94 12.27 -14.00
C GLU A 285 20.80 11.26 -13.82
N ALA A 286 19.81 11.58 -12.97
CA ALA A 286 18.69 10.69 -12.75
C ALA A 286 17.83 10.55 -14.01
N THR A 287 17.29 9.35 -14.24
CA THR A 287 16.42 9.04 -15.38
C THR A 287 15.03 8.67 -14.90
N LEU A 288 14.00 9.38 -15.40
CA LEU A 288 12.61 9.08 -15.06
C LEU A 288 12.06 7.96 -15.94
N ILE A 289 11.32 7.02 -15.34
CA ILE A 289 10.69 5.89 -16.00
C ILE A 289 9.21 5.91 -15.66
N ALA A 290 8.36 6.00 -16.67
CA ALA A 290 6.92 5.85 -16.49
C ALA A 290 6.23 5.45 -17.80
N HIS A 291 4.94 5.12 -17.70
CA HIS A 291 4.11 4.93 -18.88
C HIS A 291 3.95 6.23 -19.70
N GLU A 292 3.78 6.10 -21.02
CA GLU A 292 3.59 7.24 -21.93
C GLU A 292 2.45 8.17 -21.51
N ASN A 293 1.30 7.62 -21.10
CA ASN A 293 0.17 8.43 -20.65
C ASN A 293 0.44 9.13 -19.31
N THR A 294 1.27 8.55 -18.46
CA THR A 294 1.71 9.16 -17.20
C THR A 294 2.68 10.31 -17.50
N MET A 295 3.68 10.06 -18.36
CA MET A 295 4.66 11.08 -18.79
C MET A 295 4.00 12.32 -19.40
N LYS A 296 2.95 12.15 -20.23
CA LYS A 296 2.19 13.28 -20.81
C LYS A 296 1.52 14.19 -19.78
N ARG A 297 1.29 13.68 -18.56
CA ARG A 297 0.58 14.39 -17.48
C ARG A 297 1.52 14.91 -16.40
N ILE A 298 2.80 14.54 -16.44
CA ILE A 298 3.86 15.14 -15.61
C ILE A 298 4.24 16.48 -16.24
N ARG A 299 4.32 17.54 -15.43
CA ARG A 299 4.65 18.88 -15.94
C ARG A 299 6.15 18.96 -16.20
N LYS A 300 6.53 19.74 -17.22
CA LYS A 300 7.93 19.98 -17.55
C LYS A 300 8.72 20.63 -16.40
N ASP A 301 8.05 21.43 -15.57
CA ASP A 301 8.66 22.02 -14.37
C ASP A 301 8.96 20.97 -13.29
N ASP A 302 8.18 19.88 -13.26
CA ASP A 302 8.38 18.77 -12.32
C ASP A 302 9.51 17.85 -12.78
N TRP A 303 9.60 17.58 -14.09
CA TRP A 303 10.71 16.83 -14.69
C TRP A 303 11.03 17.29 -16.10
N SER A 304 12.31 17.62 -16.33
CA SER A 304 12.82 18.04 -17.64
C SER A 304 14.07 17.30 -18.12
N LEU A 305 14.59 16.39 -17.29
CA LEU A 305 15.76 15.55 -17.58
C LEU A 305 15.38 14.36 -18.48
N ASP A 306 16.35 13.48 -18.71
CA ASP A 306 16.15 12.25 -19.46
C ASP A 306 15.03 11.38 -18.87
N HIS A 307 14.32 10.69 -19.76
CA HIS A 307 13.25 9.79 -19.40
C HIS A 307 13.13 8.61 -20.37
N VAL A 308 12.66 7.49 -19.84
CA VAL A 308 12.36 6.26 -20.58
C VAL A 308 10.88 5.95 -20.45
N ARG A 309 10.27 5.60 -21.57
CA ARG A 309 8.86 5.19 -21.62
C ARG A 309 8.78 3.68 -21.59
N VAL A 310 7.89 3.17 -20.76
CA VAL A 310 7.63 1.73 -20.62
C VAL A 310 6.15 1.42 -20.88
N SER A 311 5.85 0.21 -21.34
CA SER A 311 4.51 -0.26 -21.68
C SER A 311 4.14 -1.58 -20.99
N GLY A 312 5.05 -2.18 -20.23
CA GLY A 312 4.88 -3.45 -19.53
C GLY A 312 5.68 -4.58 -20.19
N GLY A 313 6.28 -5.44 -19.37
CA GLY A 313 7.12 -6.56 -19.78
C GLY A 313 8.61 -6.21 -19.92
N GLU A 314 8.98 -4.94 -19.82
CA GLU A 314 10.39 -4.53 -19.73
C GLU A 314 11.01 -4.98 -18.40
N GLU A 315 12.30 -5.25 -18.43
CA GLU A 315 13.09 -5.57 -17.24
C GLU A 315 14.01 -4.40 -16.88
N ILE A 316 14.05 -4.05 -15.60
CA ILE A 316 14.92 -3.03 -15.02
C ILE A 316 15.92 -3.74 -14.09
N ASN A 317 17.19 -3.47 -14.31
CA ASN A 317 18.26 -3.97 -13.44
C ASN A 317 18.82 -2.88 -12.54
N ILE A 318 18.89 -3.16 -11.25
CA ILE A 318 19.53 -2.35 -10.23
C ILE A 318 20.70 -3.16 -9.66
N GLY A 319 21.85 -3.11 -10.34
CA GLY A 319 22.97 -4.02 -10.10
C GLY A 319 22.55 -5.50 -10.15
N ASP A 320 22.51 -6.14 -8.98
CA ASP A 320 22.12 -7.55 -8.79
C ASP A 320 20.62 -7.77 -8.55
N GLN A 321 19.83 -6.69 -8.41
CA GLN A 321 18.38 -6.75 -8.25
C GLN A 321 17.68 -6.61 -9.61
N ARG A 322 16.72 -7.50 -9.89
CA ARG A 322 15.93 -7.50 -11.12
C ARG A 322 14.47 -7.20 -10.85
N LEU A 323 13.92 -6.28 -11.63
CA LEU A 323 12.54 -5.79 -11.55
C LEU A 323 11.85 -5.97 -12.91
N SER A 324 10.64 -6.51 -12.91
CA SER A 324 9.80 -6.59 -14.12
C SER A 324 8.74 -5.49 -14.09
N VAL A 325 8.61 -4.73 -15.18
CA VAL A 325 7.60 -3.67 -15.31
C VAL A 325 6.23 -4.29 -15.61
N ILE A 326 5.25 -4.00 -14.77
CA ILE A 326 3.91 -4.58 -14.89
C ILE A 326 2.91 -3.50 -15.27
N PHE A 327 2.41 -3.55 -16.51
CA PHE A 327 1.27 -2.72 -16.89
C PHE A 327 0.01 -3.17 -16.16
N ALA A 328 -0.63 -2.20 -15.49
CA ALA A 328 -1.68 -2.40 -14.51
C ALA A 328 -2.80 -1.34 -14.63
N PRO A 329 -3.42 -1.16 -15.81
CA PRO A 329 -4.45 -0.16 -16.00
C PRO A 329 -5.69 -0.47 -15.13
N GLY A 330 -6.48 0.57 -14.88
CA GLY A 330 -7.72 0.47 -14.13
C GLY A 330 -7.87 1.64 -13.16
N HIS A 331 -6.83 1.90 -12.35
CA HIS A 331 -6.75 3.12 -11.54
C HIS A 331 -6.59 4.37 -12.43
N THR A 332 -5.62 4.34 -13.35
CA THR A 332 -5.49 5.26 -14.49
C THR A 332 -5.15 4.45 -15.75
N ASP A 333 -5.19 5.08 -16.92
CA ASP A 333 -4.81 4.51 -18.22
C ASP A 333 -3.29 4.38 -18.43
N GLY A 334 -2.49 4.77 -17.44
CA GLY A 334 -1.04 4.66 -17.46
C GLY A 334 -0.45 4.16 -16.16
N HIS A 335 -1.26 3.52 -15.33
CA HIS A 335 -0.83 2.93 -14.07
C HIS A 335 0.08 1.72 -14.33
N MET A 336 1.19 1.70 -13.60
CA MET A 336 2.22 0.67 -13.65
C MET A 336 2.54 0.17 -12.24
N GLY A 337 2.96 -1.09 -12.13
CA GLY A 337 3.60 -1.67 -10.95
C GLY A 337 4.97 -2.25 -11.29
N LEU A 338 5.70 -2.69 -10.26
CA LEU A 338 6.98 -3.39 -10.40
C LEU A 338 6.94 -4.73 -9.65
N LEU A 339 7.35 -5.80 -10.32
CA LEU A 339 7.57 -7.10 -9.67
C LEU A 339 9.06 -7.24 -9.34
N HIS A 340 9.39 -7.30 -8.05
CA HIS A 340 10.73 -7.68 -7.60
C HIS A 340 10.91 -9.18 -7.74
N VAL A 341 11.76 -9.59 -8.69
CA VAL A 341 11.78 -10.97 -9.19
C VAL A 341 12.36 -11.94 -8.16
N SER A 342 13.41 -11.55 -7.42
CA SER A 342 14.08 -12.43 -6.45
C SER A 342 13.18 -12.78 -5.27
N THR A 343 12.33 -11.85 -4.82
CA THR A 343 11.42 -12.04 -3.69
C THR A 343 9.96 -12.31 -4.11
N ASN A 344 9.69 -12.39 -5.41
CA ASN A 344 8.35 -12.48 -6.00
C ASN A 344 7.35 -11.49 -5.35
N SER A 345 7.77 -10.25 -5.15
CA SER A 345 7.00 -9.23 -4.43
C SER A 345 6.53 -8.16 -5.39
N LEU A 346 5.23 -7.88 -5.39
CA LEU A 346 4.62 -6.94 -6.32
C LEU A 346 4.39 -5.59 -5.63
N ILE A 347 5.09 -4.58 -6.11
CA ILE A 347 4.85 -3.17 -5.80
C ILE A 347 3.68 -2.73 -6.68
N VAL A 348 2.50 -2.60 -6.06
CA VAL A 348 1.21 -2.62 -6.75
C VAL A 348 0.66 -1.22 -7.05
N GLY A 349 1.36 -0.16 -6.63
CA GLY A 349 0.88 1.21 -6.80
C GLY A 349 -0.45 1.44 -6.08
N ASP A 350 -1.28 2.28 -6.69
CA ASP A 350 -2.66 2.57 -6.26
C ASP A 350 -3.74 1.59 -6.73
N HIS A 351 -3.36 0.45 -7.33
CA HIS A 351 -4.36 -0.57 -7.69
C HIS A 351 -5.02 -1.19 -6.45
N CYS A 352 -4.25 -1.33 -5.36
CA CYS A 352 -4.73 -1.69 -4.03
C CYS A 352 -4.07 -0.80 -2.98
N VAL A 353 -4.82 -0.47 -1.93
CA VAL A 353 -4.35 0.27 -0.75
C VAL A 353 -4.57 -0.54 0.53
N GLY A 354 -3.77 -0.29 1.57
CA GLY A 354 -3.74 -1.08 2.80
C GLY A 354 -5.04 -1.06 3.62
N GLN A 355 -5.92 -0.08 3.39
CA GLN A 355 -7.21 0.06 4.04
C GLN A 355 -8.18 0.82 3.13
N GLY A 356 -9.44 0.39 3.11
CA GLY A 356 -10.47 0.99 2.27
C GLY A 356 -10.48 0.38 0.87
N SER A 357 -10.72 1.23 -0.13
CA SER A 357 -10.82 0.83 -1.55
C SER A 357 -10.08 1.85 -2.40
N ALA A 358 -9.46 1.38 -3.47
CA ALA A 358 -8.72 2.21 -4.42
C ALA A 358 -9.69 3.12 -5.18
N LEU A 359 -9.32 4.38 -5.39
CA LEU A 359 -10.05 5.23 -6.33
C LEU A 359 -9.77 4.72 -7.76
N LEU A 360 -10.69 4.86 -8.71
CA LEU A 360 -10.36 4.80 -10.13
C LEU A 360 -10.65 6.16 -10.76
N ASP A 361 -9.64 6.77 -11.37
CA ASP A 361 -9.72 8.12 -11.91
C ASP A 361 -10.27 8.11 -13.35
N ILE A 362 -11.59 8.27 -13.47
CA ILE A 362 -12.31 8.35 -14.75
C ILE A 362 -11.71 9.41 -15.69
N ARG A 363 -11.18 10.53 -15.17
CA ARG A 363 -10.64 11.61 -16.02
C ARG A 363 -9.32 11.22 -16.67
N SER A 364 -8.64 10.26 -16.09
CA SER A 364 -7.36 9.72 -16.54
C SER A 364 -7.53 8.30 -17.07
N GLY A 365 -8.71 7.97 -17.58
CA GLY A 365 -9.02 6.70 -18.23
C GLY A 365 -9.19 5.50 -17.30
N GLY A 366 -9.25 5.72 -15.98
CA GLY A 366 -9.57 4.66 -15.02
C GLY A 366 -10.95 4.06 -15.27
N ASN A 367 -11.04 2.73 -15.24
CA ASN A 367 -12.26 1.98 -15.56
C ASN A 367 -12.28 0.59 -14.89
N MET A 368 -13.48 0.04 -14.68
CA MET A 368 -13.64 -1.24 -13.98
C MET A 368 -13.18 -2.44 -14.80
N LYS A 369 -13.30 -2.39 -16.14
CA LYS A 369 -12.89 -3.51 -17.00
C LYS A 369 -11.41 -3.81 -16.82
N ASP A 370 -10.58 -2.80 -17.00
CA ASP A 370 -9.14 -2.90 -16.85
C ASP A 370 -8.78 -3.22 -15.40
N TYR A 371 -9.48 -2.62 -14.43
CA TYR A 371 -9.27 -2.93 -13.01
C TYR A 371 -9.48 -4.42 -12.70
N PHE A 372 -10.58 -5.02 -13.18
CA PHE A 372 -10.85 -6.45 -12.99
C PHE A 372 -9.77 -7.30 -13.68
N GLN A 373 -9.44 -7.00 -14.94
CA GLN A 373 -8.42 -7.73 -15.70
C GLN A 373 -7.04 -7.68 -15.03
N THR A 374 -6.60 -6.49 -14.61
CA THR A 374 -5.36 -6.29 -13.86
C THR A 374 -5.37 -7.06 -12.54
N THR A 375 -6.50 -7.07 -11.82
CA THR A 375 -6.60 -7.82 -10.56
C THR A 375 -6.44 -9.32 -10.79
N TYR A 376 -7.08 -9.90 -11.82
CA TYR A 376 -6.90 -11.32 -12.14
C TYR A 376 -5.47 -11.64 -12.59
N LYS A 377 -4.84 -10.76 -13.37
CA LYS A 377 -3.41 -10.88 -13.73
C LYS A 377 -2.52 -10.94 -12.49
N PHE A 378 -2.77 -10.10 -11.48
CA PHE A 378 -2.02 -10.15 -10.22
C PHE A 378 -2.27 -11.44 -9.44
N MET A 379 -3.49 -11.99 -9.48
CA MET A 379 -3.79 -13.30 -8.88
C MET A 379 -3.01 -14.43 -9.56
N GLU A 380 -2.94 -14.42 -10.89
CA GLU A 380 -2.20 -15.40 -11.69
C GLU A 380 -0.70 -15.34 -11.43
N MET A 381 -0.14 -14.13 -11.29
CA MET A 381 1.26 -13.92 -10.91
C MET A 381 1.60 -14.51 -9.53
N SER A 382 0.62 -14.72 -8.66
CA SER A 382 0.79 -15.28 -7.32
C SER A 382 1.94 -14.64 -6.52
N PRO A 383 1.95 -13.31 -6.35
CA PRO A 383 3.01 -12.64 -5.60
C PRO A 383 3.00 -13.12 -4.15
N HIS A 384 4.17 -13.14 -3.52
CA HIS A 384 4.34 -13.49 -2.10
C HIS A 384 4.00 -12.33 -1.17
N VAL A 385 4.14 -11.11 -1.66
CA VAL A 385 3.90 -9.86 -0.93
C VAL A 385 3.31 -8.84 -1.89
N LEU A 386 2.34 -8.05 -1.41
CA LEU A 386 1.86 -6.84 -2.10
C LEU A 386 2.33 -5.61 -1.33
N ILE A 387 2.94 -4.67 -2.04
CA ILE A 387 3.44 -3.41 -1.49
C ILE A 387 2.62 -2.28 -2.11
N PRO A 388 1.58 -1.78 -1.41
CA PRO A 388 0.80 -0.64 -1.88
C PRO A 388 1.57 0.66 -1.68
N MET A 389 1.18 1.72 -2.41
CA MET A 389 1.69 3.06 -2.17
C MET A 389 1.06 3.74 -0.96
N HIS A 390 -0.04 3.19 -0.44
CA HIS A 390 -0.68 3.69 0.77
C HIS A 390 -0.98 2.54 1.73
N GLY A 391 -0.49 2.65 2.97
CA GLY A 391 -0.64 1.63 4.01
C GLY A 391 0.52 0.64 4.10
N ARG A 392 0.34 -0.38 4.93
CA ARG A 392 1.37 -1.39 5.22
C ARG A 392 1.54 -2.38 4.06
N VAL A 393 2.73 -2.97 4.01
CA VAL A 393 2.99 -4.17 3.21
C VAL A 393 2.00 -5.28 3.56
N ASN A 394 1.37 -5.87 2.56
CA ASN A 394 0.37 -6.92 2.72
C ASN A 394 0.99 -8.31 2.51
N LEU A 395 0.83 -9.16 3.53
CA LEU A 395 1.36 -10.53 3.58
C LEU A 395 0.34 -11.59 3.15
N TRP A 396 -0.82 -11.18 2.62
CA TRP A 396 -1.85 -12.08 2.12
C TRP A 396 -2.37 -11.60 0.76
N PRO A 397 -1.50 -11.59 -0.27
CA PRO A 397 -1.81 -10.99 -1.57
C PRO A 397 -3.12 -11.48 -2.19
N LYS A 398 -3.32 -12.80 -2.26
CA LYS A 398 -4.51 -13.37 -2.88
C LYS A 398 -5.76 -12.98 -2.12
N ARG A 399 -5.71 -13.01 -0.79
CA ARG A 399 -6.83 -12.55 0.05
C ARG A 399 -7.15 -11.08 -0.15
N MET A 400 -6.14 -10.21 -0.22
CA MET A 400 -6.34 -8.79 -0.47
C MET A 400 -7.03 -8.58 -1.81
N LEU A 401 -6.47 -9.13 -2.89
CA LEU A 401 -6.99 -8.99 -4.24
C LEU A 401 -8.41 -9.58 -4.39
N CYS A 402 -8.68 -10.76 -3.84
CA CYS A 402 -10.03 -11.33 -3.79
C CYS A 402 -11.00 -10.44 -3.00
N GLY A 403 -10.55 -9.81 -1.91
CA GLY A 403 -11.36 -8.88 -1.12
C GLY A 403 -11.76 -7.65 -1.95
N TYR A 404 -10.84 -7.12 -2.75
CA TYR A 404 -11.11 -6.03 -3.69
C TYR A 404 -12.08 -6.46 -4.80
N LEU A 405 -11.86 -7.62 -5.42
CA LEU A 405 -12.78 -8.18 -6.43
C LEU A 405 -14.20 -8.32 -5.88
N LYS A 406 -14.32 -8.93 -4.70
CA LYS A 406 -15.59 -9.08 -4.01
C LYS A 406 -16.26 -7.74 -3.76
N HIS A 407 -15.51 -6.79 -3.17
CA HIS A 407 -16.06 -5.47 -2.86
C HIS A 407 -16.61 -4.77 -4.12
N ARG A 408 -15.91 -4.86 -5.25
CA ARG A 408 -16.37 -4.33 -6.54
C ARG A 408 -17.61 -5.05 -7.05
N ARG A 409 -17.66 -6.38 -6.98
CA ARG A 409 -18.86 -7.16 -7.37
C ARG A 409 -20.07 -6.85 -6.50
N ASP A 410 -19.88 -6.67 -5.19
CA ASP A 410 -20.96 -6.26 -4.27
C ASP A 410 -21.52 -4.87 -4.63
N ARG A 411 -20.64 -3.93 -5.04
CA ARG A 411 -21.08 -2.60 -5.51
C ARG A 411 -21.76 -2.66 -6.87
N GLU A 412 -21.27 -3.49 -7.80
CA GLU A 412 -21.91 -3.75 -9.09
C GLU A 412 -23.33 -4.30 -8.88
N TYR A 413 -23.48 -5.31 -8.02
CA TYR A 413 -24.78 -5.90 -7.68
C TYR A 413 -25.74 -4.86 -7.07
N SER A 414 -25.26 -4.07 -6.11
CA SER A 414 -26.08 -3.02 -5.48
C SER A 414 -26.54 -1.96 -6.50
N THR A 415 -25.64 -1.59 -7.43
CA THR A 415 -25.93 -0.65 -8.51
C THR A 415 -26.99 -1.20 -9.46
N LEU A 416 -26.83 -2.45 -9.90
CA LEU A 416 -27.79 -3.10 -10.78
C LEU A 416 -29.17 -3.23 -10.13
N LYS A 417 -29.22 -3.66 -8.86
CA LYS A 417 -30.47 -3.77 -8.10
C LYS A 417 -31.21 -2.43 -7.97
N ALA A 418 -30.48 -1.33 -7.78
CA ALA A 418 -31.07 0.00 -7.76
C ALA A 418 -31.70 0.37 -9.11
N ILE A 419 -31.03 0.03 -10.21
CA ILE A 419 -31.55 0.24 -11.57
C ILE A 419 -32.80 -0.61 -11.83
N GLU A 420 -32.77 -1.90 -11.49
CA GLU A 420 -33.92 -2.81 -11.59
C GLU A 420 -35.12 -2.35 -10.75
N SER A 421 -34.86 -1.61 -9.67
CA SER A 421 -35.89 -0.99 -8.82
C SER A 421 -36.43 0.34 -9.39
N GLY A 422 -36.05 0.71 -10.62
CA GLY A 422 -36.54 1.89 -11.33
C GLY A 422 -35.64 3.12 -11.25
N ALA A 423 -34.39 3.01 -10.78
CA ALA A 423 -33.46 4.15 -10.80
C ALA A 423 -32.96 4.44 -12.22
N GLU A 424 -33.18 5.66 -12.71
CA GLU A 424 -32.81 6.05 -14.08
C GLU A 424 -31.64 7.04 -14.14
N THR A 425 -31.30 7.69 -13.01
CA THR A 425 -30.25 8.71 -12.96
C THR A 425 -29.18 8.36 -11.92
N LEU A 426 -27.99 8.95 -12.07
CA LEU A 426 -26.89 8.80 -11.11
C LEU A 426 -27.32 9.16 -9.69
N PHE A 427 -28.10 10.23 -9.54
CA PHE A 427 -28.63 10.63 -8.24
C PHE A 427 -29.57 9.58 -7.64
N ASP A 428 -30.45 8.98 -8.45
CA ASP A 428 -31.42 7.99 -7.96
C ASP A 428 -30.70 6.71 -7.51
N ILE A 429 -29.72 6.25 -8.29
CA ILE A 429 -28.92 5.07 -7.95
C ILE A 429 -28.16 5.29 -6.64
N ILE A 430 -27.52 6.46 -6.47
CA ILE A 430 -26.80 6.78 -5.23
C ILE A 430 -27.77 6.90 -4.05
N ALA A 431 -28.93 7.55 -4.25
CA ALA A 431 -29.92 7.71 -3.20
C ALA A 431 -30.48 6.38 -2.68
N ILE A 432 -30.50 5.34 -3.51
CA ILE A 432 -30.89 3.97 -3.13
C ILE A 432 -29.69 3.21 -2.54
N SER A 433 -28.56 3.19 -3.24
CA SER A 433 -27.41 2.33 -2.92
C SER A 433 -26.56 2.83 -1.75
N TYR A 434 -26.66 4.13 -1.43
CA TYR A 434 -25.90 4.82 -0.38
C TYR A 434 -26.85 5.56 0.59
N ALA A 435 -28.07 5.05 0.77
CA ALA A 435 -29.12 5.69 1.57
C ALA A 435 -28.72 5.90 3.05
N ASP A 436 -27.89 5.01 3.59
CA ASP A 436 -27.35 4.99 4.95
C ASP A 436 -26.01 5.72 5.09
N VAL A 437 -25.44 6.19 3.98
CA VAL A 437 -24.15 6.90 3.95
C VAL A 437 -24.38 8.40 4.01
N ASP A 438 -23.54 9.09 4.80
CA ASP A 438 -23.53 10.56 4.88
C ASP A 438 -23.51 11.20 3.48
N VAL A 439 -24.44 12.13 3.25
CA VAL A 439 -24.66 12.79 1.96
C VAL A 439 -23.38 13.47 1.44
N ARG A 440 -22.45 13.87 2.31
CA ARG A 440 -21.14 14.43 1.91
C ARG A 440 -20.30 13.44 1.11
N LEU A 441 -20.42 12.15 1.41
CA LEU A 441 -19.69 11.07 0.74
C LEU A 441 -20.37 10.63 -0.57
N TRP A 442 -21.51 11.21 -0.93
CA TRP A 442 -22.18 10.90 -2.20
C TRP A 442 -21.40 11.42 -3.40
N ILE A 443 -20.59 12.47 -3.25
CA ILE A 443 -19.73 12.98 -4.33
C ILE A 443 -18.70 11.93 -4.76
N PRO A 444 -17.83 11.40 -3.86
CA PRO A 444 -16.91 10.33 -4.25
C PRO A 444 -17.64 9.05 -4.68
N ALA A 445 -18.77 8.71 -4.04
CA ALA A 445 -19.60 7.57 -4.45
C ALA A 445 -20.11 7.70 -5.90
N SER A 446 -20.40 8.93 -6.35
CA SER A 446 -20.92 9.18 -7.71
C SER A 446 -19.95 8.78 -8.82
N SER A 447 -18.65 8.98 -8.60
CA SER A 447 -17.63 8.51 -9.52
C SER A 447 -17.61 6.97 -9.57
N ASN A 448 -17.68 6.33 -8.39
CA ASN A 448 -17.68 4.87 -8.29
C ASN A 448 -18.91 4.23 -8.96
N VAL A 449 -20.11 4.77 -8.71
CA VAL A 449 -21.34 4.30 -9.36
C VAL A 449 -21.25 4.44 -10.87
N ARG A 450 -20.74 5.57 -11.38
CA ARG A 450 -20.57 5.77 -12.82
C ARG A 450 -19.69 4.68 -13.44
N LEU A 451 -18.55 4.37 -12.82
CA LEU A 451 -17.64 3.31 -13.26
C LEU A 451 -18.34 1.94 -13.37
N HIS A 452 -19.19 1.60 -12.40
CA HIS A 452 -19.95 0.36 -12.42
C HIS A 452 -21.04 0.35 -13.50
N VAL A 453 -21.78 1.45 -13.69
CA VAL A 453 -22.80 1.54 -14.75
C VAL A 453 -22.16 1.43 -16.14
N ASP A 454 -21.03 2.13 -16.37
CA ASP A 454 -20.31 2.07 -17.64
C ASP A 454 -19.81 0.63 -17.92
N TYR A 455 -19.41 -0.11 -16.88
CA TYR A 455 -18.98 -1.51 -17.03
C TYR A 455 -20.14 -2.49 -17.24
N LEU A 456 -21.25 -2.33 -16.51
CA LEU A 456 -22.48 -3.10 -16.73
C LEU A 456 -23.01 -2.89 -18.16
N ALA A 457 -22.92 -1.66 -18.68
CA ALA A 457 -23.25 -1.35 -20.07
C ALA A 457 -22.32 -2.09 -21.04
N HIS A 458 -21.01 -2.10 -20.77
CA HIS A 458 -20.03 -2.82 -21.60
C HIS A 458 -20.26 -4.34 -21.62
N GLN A 459 -20.83 -4.90 -20.55
CA GLN A 459 -21.15 -6.31 -20.44
C GLN A 459 -22.56 -6.67 -20.95
N ASP A 460 -23.31 -5.72 -21.51
CA ASP A 460 -24.73 -5.89 -21.89
C ASP A 460 -25.62 -6.42 -20.74
N LYS A 461 -25.29 -6.05 -19.49
CA LYS A 461 -26.02 -6.49 -18.28
C LYS A 461 -27.06 -5.49 -17.76
N LEU A 462 -27.12 -4.29 -18.34
CA LEU A 462 -28.14 -3.32 -17.95
C LEU A 462 -29.54 -3.75 -18.46
N PRO A 463 -30.62 -3.45 -17.73
CA PRO A 463 -31.97 -3.68 -18.22
C PRO A 463 -32.22 -3.02 -19.58
N LYS A 464 -32.98 -3.67 -20.46
CA LYS A 464 -33.19 -3.23 -21.86
C LYS A 464 -33.84 -1.85 -21.98
N ASP A 465 -34.63 -1.48 -20.99
CA ASP A 465 -35.34 -0.21 -20.87
C ASP A 465 -34.49 0.91 -20.21
N PHE A 466 -33.32 0.57 -19.68
CA PHE A 466 -32.43 1.55 -19.07
C PHE A 466 -31.75 2.42 -20.14
N SER A 467 -32.00 3.73 -20.09
CA SER A 467 -31.41 4.69 -21.04
C SER A 467 -30.04 5.18 -20.58
N MET A 468 -28.97 4.67 -21.20
CA MET A 468 -27.60 5.17 -20.96
C MET A 468 -27.45 6.66 -21.29
N GLN A 469 -28.16 7.16 -22.30
CA GLN A 469 -28.13 8.59 -22.65
C GLN A 469 -28.72 9.46 -21.52
N LYS A 470 -29.83 9.02 -20.91
CA LYS A 470 -30.45 9.70 -19.77
C LYS A 470 -29.54 9.66 -18.54
N PHE A 471 -28.95 8.51 -18.24
CA PHE A 471 -27.97 8.34 -17.17
C PHE A 471 -26.77 9.28 -17.34
N GLN A 472 -26.11 9.27 -18.50
CA GLN A 472 -24.95 10.12 -18.78
C GLN A 472 -25.27 11.61 -18.67
N ARG A 473 -26.45 12.04 -19.16
CA ARG A 473 -26.92 13.43 -18.99
C ARG A 473 -27.12 13.79 -17.52
N SER A 474 -27.44 12.84 -16.65
CA SER A 474 -27.66 13.10 -15.22
C SER A 474 -26.37 13.26 -14.40
N CYS A 475 -25.21 12.93 -14.97
CA CYS A 475 -23.91 13.05 -14.32
C CYS A 475 -23.46 14.51 -14.15
N LEU A 476 -22.32 14.71 -13.48
CA LEU A 476 -21.65 16.01 -13.34
C LEU A 476 -22.58 17.10 -12.76
N LEU A 477 -22.84 18.18 -13.50
CA LEU A 477 -23.59 19.34 -13.03
C LEU A 477 -25.03 19.00 -12.60
N ASN A 478 -25.69 18.07 -13.30
CA ASN A 478 -27.05 17.68 -12.98
C ASN A 478 -27.12 16.89 -11.66
N PHE A 479 -26.14 16.01 -11.44
CA PHE A 479 -25.96 15.34 -10.15
C PHE A 479 -25.68 16.35 -9.03
N LEU A 480 -24.73 17.26 -9.23
CA LEU A 480 -24.35 18.27 -8.22
C LEU A 480 -25.51 19.18 -7.85
N SER A 481 -26.37 19.54 -8.80
CA SER A 481 -27.57 20.34 -8.56
C SER A 481 -28.54 19.61 -7.61
N ARG A 482 -28.90 18.35 -7.94
CA ARG A 482 -29.81 17.53 -7.11
C ARG A 482 -29.20 17.22 -5.74
N TRP A 483 -27.90 16.93 -5.72
CA TRP A 483 -27.14 16.70 -4.48
C TRP A 483 -27.13 17.92 -3.57
N THR A 484 -26.85 19.11 -4.10
CA THR A 484 -26.85 20.36 -3.32
C THR A 484 -28.21 20.60 -2.68
N TRP A 485 -29.30 20.38 -3.44
CA TRP A 485 -30.66 20.50 -2.92
C TRP A 485 -30.94 19.50 -1.79
N LYS A 486 -30.51 18.24 -1.92
CA LYS A 486 -30.64 17.21 -0.88
C LYS A 486 -29.84 17.55 0.37
N TYR A 487 -28.60 18.00 0.20
CA TYR A 487 -27.71 18.38 1.30
C TYR A 487 -28.27 19.57 2.11
N LEU A 488 -28.81 20.58 1.44
CA LEU A 488 -29.46 21.71 2.11
C LEU A 488 -30.70 21.27 2.91
N LYS A 489 -31.45 20.28 2.42
CA LYS A 489 -32.62 19.73 3.12
C LYS A 489 -32.30 18.88 4.34
N THR A 490 -31.09 18.32 4.44
CA THR A 490 -30.68 17.51 5.62
C THR A 490 -30.42 18.33 6.89
N GLY A 491 -30.65 19.65 6.86
CA GLY A 491 -30.68 20.47 8.08
C GLY A 491 -29.32 20.72 8.73
N VAL A 492 -28.22 20.41 8.04
CA VAL A 492 -26.86 20.77 8.47
C VAL A 492 -26.64 22.27 8.23
N PHE A 493 -27.33 23.09 9.01
CA PHE A 493 -27.03 24.51 9.15
C PHE A 493 -25.69 24.61 9.89
N ILE A 494 -24.62 24.86 9.14
CA ILE A 494 -23.42 25.44 9.73
C ILE A 494 -23.86 26.79 10.33
N LYS A 495 -23.73 26.97 11.64
CA LYS A 495 -23.74 28.30 12.27
C LYS A 495 -22.51 29.05 11.73
N ILE A 496 -22.65 29.68 10.57
CA ILE A 496 -21.67 30.63 10.06
C ILE A 496 -22.02 31.98 10.70
N PRO A 497 -21.14 32.59 11.50
CA PRO A 497 -21.35 33.96 11.93
C PRO A 497 -21.31 34.84 10.67
N LYS A 498 -22.41 35.58 10.44
CA LYS A 498 -22.62 36.60 9.39
C LYS A 498 -21.40 36.85 8.47
N LEU A 499 -21.25 36.05 7.42
CA LEU A 499 -20.56 36.47 6.20
C LEU A 499 -21.50 36.22 5.03
N SER A 500 -21.64 37.27 4.20
CA SER A 500 -22.67 37.40 3.18
C SER A 500 -22.75 36.19 2.24
N ALA A 501 -23.99 35.85 1.83
CA ALA A 501 -24.35 34.72 0.97
C ALA A 501 -23.52 34.60 -0.33
N VAL A 502 -22.83 35.68 -0.73
CA VAL A 502 -21.91 35.72 -1.88
C VAL A 502 -20.65 34.88 -1.66
N LYS A 503 -20.14 34.75 -0.42
CA LYS A 503 -18.94 33.94 -0.14
C LYS A 503 -19.18 32.43 -0.03
N PHE A 504 -20.43 32.02 0.25
CA PHE A 504 -20.78 30.60 0.34
C PHE A 504 -20.98 29.96 -1.04
N LEU A 505 -21.53 30.70 -2.00
CA LEU A 505 -21.55 30.29 -3.41
C LEU A 505 -20.14 30.21 -4.00
N THR A 506 -19.22 31.11 -3.62
CA THR A 506 -17.80 30.99 -4.00
C THR A 506 -17.09 29.82 -3.34
N ALA A 507 -17.49 29.39 -2.14
CA ALA A 507 -16.89 28.22 -1.47
C ALA A 507 -17.37 26.88 -2.05
N ILE A 508 -18.64 26.79 -2.50
CA ILE A 508 -19.15 25.60 -3.22
C ILE A 508 -18.57 25.53 -4.63
N THR A 509 -18.40 26.68 -5.30
CA THR A 509 -17.63 26.72 -6.53
C THR A 509 -16.15 26.46 -6.28
N LEU A 510 -15.52 26.87 -5.18
CA LEU A 510 -14.09 26.57 -4.91
C LEU A 510 -13.84 25.15 -4.38
N ALA A 511 -14.77 24.49 -3.69
CA ALA A 511 -14.64 23.07 -3.34
C ALA A 511 -14.96 22.15 -4.54
N GLY A 512 -15.89 22.58 -5.39
CA GLY A 512 -16.11 22.01 -6.71
C GLY A 512 -14.95 22.28 -7.67
N LEU A 513 -14.40 23.50 -7.73
CA LEU A 513 -13.28 23.88 -8.61
C LEU A 513 -11.92 23.43 -8.07
N ALA A 514 -11.68 23.28 -6.76
CA ALA A 514 -10.43 22.68 -6.28
C ALA A 514 -10.35 21.18 -6.64
N THR A 515 -11.49 20.55 -6.94
CA THR A 515 -11.56 19.22 -7.57
C THR A 515 -11.82 19.27 -9.09
N TYR A 516 -12.07 20.44 -9.70
CA TYR A 516 -12.45 20.56 -11.12
C TYR A 516 -11.66 21.57 -11.99
N PHE A 517 -10.89 22.52 -11.45
CA PHE A 517 -10.19 23.56 -12.20
C PHE A 517 -9.07 24.25 -11.38
N LEU A 518 -7.82 23.91 -11.70
CA LEU A 518 -6.67 24.82 -11.91
C LEU A 518 -5.60 24.02 -12.72
N PRO A 519 -4.86 24.64 -13.65
CA PRO A 519 -5.28 24.69 -15.04
C PRO A 519 -4.30 24.05 -16.04
N GLY A 520 -4.85 23.59 -17.16
CA GLY A 520 -4.15 23.38 -18.42
C GLY A 520 -5.04 23.80 -19.58
N TRP A 521 -5.32 25.10 -19.71
CA TRP A 521 -6.05 25.67 -20.84
C TRP A 521 -5.16 26.67 -21.57
N GLY A 522 -4.68 26.25 -22.74
CA GLY A 522 -4.07 27.10 -23.77
C GLY A 522 -4.71 26.78 -25.11
N LEU A 523 -5.76 27.55 -25.45
CA LEU A 523 -6.21 27.98 -26.78
C LEU A 523 -6.41 26.93 -27.90
N LEU A 524 -7.68 26.67 -28.22
CA LEU A 524 -8.17 26.24 -29.53
C LEU A 524 -7.74 27.19 -30.66
N PRO A 525 -7.25 26.69 -31.82
CA PRO A 525 -7.27 27.47 -33.05
C PRO A 525 -8.64 27.33 -33.73
N LYS A 526 -9.33 28.47 -33.92
CA LYS A 526 -10.53 28.58 -34.76
C LYS A 526 -10.14 29.20 -36.11
N LYS A 527 -10.22 28.43 -37.20
CA LYS A 527 -11.13 28.64 -38.35
C LYS A 527 -10.65 27.95 -39.64
N LEU A 528 -11.47 26.99 -40.09
CA LEU A 528 -12.03 26.79 -41.45
C LEU A 528 -11.30 27.41 -42.66
N GLY A 529 -10.96 26.56 -43.63
CA GLY A 529 -10.75 26.92 -45.03
C GLY A 529 -10.46 25.70 -45.92
N LYS A 530 -11.42 25.35 -46.77
CA LYS A 530 -11.40 24.32 -47.84
C LYS A 530 -10.11 24.32 -48.68
N PHE A 531 -9.64 23.16 -49.16
CA PHE A 531 -9.74 22.69 -50.57
C PHE A 531 -8.87 21.44 -50.84
N CYS A 532 -9.49 20.47 -51.52
CA CYS A 532 -9.00 19.39 -52.40
C CYS A 532 -7.84 18.44 -52.02
N ASP A 533 -8.21 17.15 -52.04
CA ASP A 533 -7.50 15.93 -52.49
C ASP A 533 -6.56 16.11 -53.71
N PRO A 534 -5.70 15.11 -54.02
CA PRO A 534 -5.69 13.70 -53.54
C PRO A 534 -4.47 13.26 -52.73
#